data_AF-A0A957CTP8-F1
#
_entry.id   AF-A0A957CTP8-F1
#
_cell.length_a   1.000
_cell.length_b   1.000
_cell.length_c   1.000
_cell.angle_alpha   90.00
_cell.angle_beta   90.00
_cell.angle_gamma   90.00
#
_symmetry.space_group_name_H-M   'P 1'
#
loop_
_entity.id
_entity.type
_entity.pdbx_description
1 polymer ?
#
loop_
_entity_poly.entity_id
_entity_poly.type
_entity_poly.pdbx_seq_one_letter_code
_entity_poly.pdbx_strand_id
1 'polypeptide(L)'
;QTAVLLLAAGSLALTVRDYVAYGQDAETAFLFETAALEMAERMRAETAETPARSAAEVTVYMDRWFWDEPTQKGWPTVPYIVDLSGVTLYRPEFGVPPAPPGRPVAVYAWELGDLSFVPTLITPPAVVTAERGSEARLDLLETSFPLYVRYHIEPVNDLSEPIADFGHQFLLHDAVVSHPSPTELEVTLFWEAGVPALSATKAAVSGDWTAFVHLVGPAGLVAQDDAAPAAGLWAADWWQSGIVLADTHRIVLSEPFDSTKHQIMVGWYDAATITRLPVYNVDGELIGDSFPLGTE
;
A
#
# COMPACT_ATOMS: atom_id res chain seq x y z
N GLN A 1 -40.54 35.06 -5.95
CA GLN A 1 -39.57 34.50 -6.92
C GLN A 1 -38.28 34.05 -6.23
N THR A 2 -37.68 34.85 -5.34
CA THR A 2 -36.46 34.49 -4.58
C THR A 2 -36.58 33.20 -3.76
N ALA A 3 -37.70 32.95 -3.08
CA ALA A 3 -37.89 31.73 -2.29
C ALA A 3 -37.92 30.45 -3.13
N VAL A 4 -38.48 30.51 -4.35
CA VAL A 4 -38.52 29.37 -5.28
C VAL A 4 -37.12 29.08 -5.83
N LEU A 5 -36.34 30.13 -6.14
CA LEU A 5 -34.95 29.99 -6.58
C LEU A 5 -34.07 29.40 -5.48
N LEU A 6 -34.25 29.82 -4.22
CA LEU A 6 -33.50 29.26 -3.08
C LEU A 6 -33.85 27.79 -2.82
N LEU A 7 -35.13 27.43 -2.92
CA LEU A 7 -35.56 26.03 -2.80
C LEU A 7 -35.01 25.16 -3.94
N ALA A 8 -35.04 25.65 -5.17
CA ALA A 8 -34.48 24.92 -6.33
C ALA A 8 -32.96 24.78 -6.24
N ALA A 9 -32.25 25.82 -5.81
CA ALA A 9 -30.80 25.77 -5.59
C ALA A 9 -30.43 24.82 -4.45
N GLY A 10 -31.19 24.83 -3.36
CA GLY A 10 -31.02 23.90 -2.24
C GLY A 10 -31.27 22.45 -2.64
N SER A 11 -32.32 22.17 -3.40
CA SER A 11 -32.58 20.80 -3.88
C SER A 11 -31.50 20.34 -4.85
N LEU A 12 -31.05 21.20 -5.77
CA LEU A 12 -29.96 20.88 -6.70
C LEU A 12 -28.67 20.58 -5.95
N ALA A 13 -28.33 21.36 -4.92
CA ALA A 13 -27.14 21.13 -4.10
C ALA A 13 -27.21 19.78 -3.35
N LEU A 14 -28.38 19.43 -2.79
CA LEU A 14 -28.60 18.12 -2.18
C LEU A 14 -28.49 16.99 -3.20
N THR A 15 -29.09 17.14 -4.39
CA THR A 15 -28.99 16.14 -5.45
C THR A 15 -27.55 15.96 -5.93
N VAL A 16 -26.78 17.04 -6.11
CA VAL A 16 -25.36 16.95 -6.48
C VAL A 16 -24.55 16.26 -5.39
N ARG A 17 -24.76 16.63 -4.12
CA ARG A 17 -24.09 15.97 -2.98
C ARG A 17 -24.41 14.48 -2.93
N ASP A 18 -25.69 14.12 -3.02
CA ASP A 18 -26.14 12.73 -2.92
C ASP A 18 -25.66 11.92 -4.14
N TYR A 19 -25.57 12.52 -5.33
CA TYR A 19 -25.04 11.89 -6.53
C TYR A 19 -23.51 11.67 -6.46
N VAL A 20 -22.76 12.63 -5.90
CA VAL A 20 -21.32 12.47 -5.64
C VAL A 20 -21.08 11.35 -4.62
N ALA A 21 -21.87 11.32 -3.54
CA ALA A 21 -21.80 10.26 -2.54
C ALA A 21 -22.17 8.88 -3.13
N TYR A 22 -23.17 8.83 -4.02
CA TYR A 22 -23.58 7.60 -4.72
C TYR A 22 -22.44 7.00 -5.55
N GLY A 23 -21.63 7.82 -6.24
CA GLY A 23 -20.48 7.33 -7.02
C GLY A 23 -19.32 6.80 -6.18
N GLN A 24 -19.28 7.09 -4.87
CA GLN A 24 -18.25 6.65 -3.93
C GLN A 24 -18.73 5.52 -3.02
N ASP A 25 -19.96 5.04 -3.21
CA ASP A 25 -20.58 4.03 -2.37
C ASP A 25 -20.23 2.61 -2.85
N ALA A 26 -19.85 1.73 -1.93
CA ALA A 26 -19.42 0.36 -2.23
C ALA A 26 -20.54 -0.51 -2.82
N GLU A 27 -21.82 -0.22 -2.53
CA GLU A 27 -22.97 -0.91 -3.14
C GLU A 27 -23.07 -0.56 -4.62
N THR A 28 -22.83 0.71 -4.95
CA THR A 28 -22.78 1.20 -6.32
C THR A 28 -21.56 0.64 -7.07
N ALA A 29 -20.37 0.68 -6.46
CA ALA A 29 -19.15 0.12 -7.05
C ALA A 29 -19.27 -1.38 -7.37
N PHE A 30 -19.93 -2.15 -6.48
CA PHE A 30 -20.28 -3.56 -6.69
C PHE A 30 -21.20 -3.75 -7.89
N LEU A 31 -22.30 -2.99 -7.97
CA LEU A 31 -23.25 -3.08 -9.09
C LEU A 31 -22.59 -2.78 -10.45
N PHE A 32 -21.51 -1.99 -10.46
CA PHE A 32 -20.76 -1.61 -11.65
C PHE A 32 -19.45 -2.38 -11.85
N GLU A 33 -19.16 -3.40 -11.04
CA GLU A 33 -17.95 -4.24 -11.20
C GLU A 33 -16.64 -3.43 -11.24
N THR A 34 -16.62 -2.31 -10.49
CA THR A 34 -15.55 -1.30 -10.58
C THR A 34 -14.18 -1.88 -10.21
N ALA A 35 -14.15 -2.76 -9.21
CA ALA A 35 -12.92 -3.40 -8.77
C ALA A 35 -12.30 -4.31 -9.83
N ALA A 36 -13.13 -5.07 -10.56
CA ALA A 36 -12.65 -5.94 -11.64
C ALA A 36 -12.12 -5.11 -12.83
N LEU A 37 -12.80 -4.00 -13.15
CA LEU A 37 -12.35 -3.07 -14.19
C LEU A 37 -11.02 -2.42 -13.83
N GLU A 38 -10.87 -1.90 -12.61
CA GLU A 38 -9.62 -1.30 -12.14
C GLU A 38 -8.47 -2.30 -12.17
N MET A 39 -8.70 -3.54 -11.71
CA MET A 39 -7.72 -4.62 -11.79
C MET A 39 -7.25 -4.84 -13.23
N ALA A 40 -8.20 -4.96 -14.17
CA ALA A 40 -7.91 -5.18 -15.58
C ALA A 40 -7.16 -4.01 -16.23
N GLU A 41 -7.53 -2.77 -15.90
CA GLU A 41 -6.84 -1.56 -16.37
C GLU A 41 -5.40 -1.49 -15.87
N ARG A 42 -5.19 -1.84 -14.59
CA ARG A 42 -3.86 -1.84 -13.98
C ARG A 42 -2.97 -2.93 -14.57
N MET A 43 -3.49 -4.16 -14.73
CA MET A 43 -2.77 -5.25 -15.40
C MET A 43 -2.39 -4.87 -16.83
N ARG A 44 -3.31 -4.24 -17.56
CA ARG A 44 -3.04 -3.75 -18.92
C ARG A 44 -1.94 -2.69 -18.93
N ALA A 45 -1.90 -1.80 -17.94
CA ALA A 45 -0.85 -0.79 -17.83
C ALA A 45 0.54 -1.40 -17.54
N GLU A 46 0.60 -2.55 -16.89
CA GLU A 46 1.84 -3.29 -16.61
C GLU A 46 2.35 -4.06 -17.82
N THR A 47 1.44 -4.68 -18.59
CA THR A 47 1.77 -5.42 -19.81
C THR A 47 1.96 -4.51 -21.03
N ALA A 48 1.49 -3.26 -20.97
CA ALA A 48 1.63 -2.31 -22.07
C ALA A 48 3.10 -1.95 -22.32
N GLU A 49 3.57 -2.20 -23.54
CA GLU A 49 4.84 -1.69 -24.07
C GLU A 49 4.79 -0.15 -24.09
N THR A 50 5.32 0.50 -23.06
CA THR A 50 5.32 1.97 -22.97
C THR A 50 6.65 2.51 -23.52
N PRO A 51 6.66 3.31 -24.60
CA PRO A 51 7.89 3.84 -25.20
C PRO A 51 8.69 4.81 -24.30
N ALA A 52 8.11 5.24 -23.17
CA ALA A 52 8.75 6.10 -22.17
C ALA A 52 9.33 5.34 -20.96
N ARG A 53 9.06 4.02 -20.81
CA ARG A 53 9.71 3.20 -19.78
C ARG A 53 11.02 2.68 -20.37
N SER A 54 12.14 3.17 -19.87
CA SER A 54 13.43 2.47 -20.03
C SER A 54 13.54 1.24 -19.12
N ALA A 55 12.44 0.83 -18.48
CA ALA A 55 12.36 -0.25 -17.52
C ALA A 55 11.98 -1.55 -18.22
N ALA A 56 12.58 -2.65 -17.78
CA ALA A 56 12.33 -3.99 -18.31
C ALA A 56 10.83 -4.35 -18.32
N GLU A 57 10.44 -5.21 -19.25
CA GLU A 57 9.10 -5.81 -19.33
C GLU A 57 8.66 -6.37 -17.96
N VAL A 58 7.54 -5.87 -17.42
CA VAL A 58 7.00 -6.32 -16.13
C VAL A 58 6.44 -7.73 -16.29
N THR A 59 6.82 -8.64 -15.40
CA THR A 59 6.25 -9.99 -15.36
C THR A 59 5.01 -9.98 -14.48
N VAL A 60 3.84 -10.21 -15.08
CA VAL A 60 2.55 -10.14 -14.37
C VAL A 60 2.07 -11.54 -13.99
N TYR A 61 1.74 -11.73 -12.72
CA TYR A 61 1.15 -12.94 -12.16
C TYR A 61 -0.27 -12.65 -11.70
N MET A 62 -1.23 -13.51 -12.07
CA MET A 62 -2.61 -13.41 -11.59
C MET A 62 -3.06 -14.74 -11.00
N ASP A 63 -3.63 -14.70 -9.79
CA ASP A 63 -4.23 -15.89 -9.20
C ASP A 63 -5.36 -16.38 -10.09
N ARG A 64 -5.33 -17.66 -10.45
CA ARG A 64 -6.37 -18.30 -11.26
C ARG A 64 -7.74 -18.26 -10.57
N TRP A 65 -7.79 -17.99 -9.27
CA TRP A 65 -9.02 -17.71 -8.53
C TRP A 65 -9.90 -16.67 -9.23
N PHE A 66 -9.29 -15.61 -9.79
CA PHE A 66 -10.04 -14.57 -10.49
C PHE A 66 -10.62 -15.03 -11.83
N TRP A 67 -10.03 -16.06 -12.44
CA TRP A 67 -10.25 -16.42 -13.85
C TRP A 67 -11.11 -17.68 -14.05
N ASP A 68 -10.89 -18.76 -13.30
CA ASP A 68 -11.47 -20.07 -13.60
C ASP A 68 -11.68 -20.90 -12.34
N GLU A 69 -12.94 -21.16 -11.97
CA GLU A 69 -13.26 -22.34 -11.17
C GLU A 69 -14.63 -22.96 -11.53
N PRO A 70 -14.68 -24.28 -11.78
CA PRO A 70 -15.93 -25.06 -11.88
C PRO A 70 -16.84 -25.03 -10.61
N THR A 71 -16.37 -24.42 -9.52
CA THR A 71 -17.01 -24.40 -8.19
C THR A 71 -17.89 -23.16 -7.92
N GLN A 72 -18.08 -22.28 -8.92
CA GLN A 72 -18.84 -21.02 -8.81
C GLN A 72 -18.19 -19.92 -7.94
N LYS A 73 -16.85 -19.79 -7.94
CA LYS A 73 -16.12 -18.78 -7.14
C LYS A 73 -15.21 -17.81 -7.91
N GLY A 74 -15.14 -17.88 -9.24
CA GLY A 74 -14.43 -16.88 -10.05
C GLY A 74 -15.22 -15.58 -10.21
N TRP A 75 -14.54 -14.45 -10.45
CA TRP A 75 -15.24 -13.19 -10.74
C TRP A 75 -15.85 -13.25 -12.14
N PRO A 76 -17.18 -13.15 -12.32
CA PRO A 76 -17.82 -13.40 -13.61
C PRO A 76 -17.32 -12.48 -14.73
N THR A 77 -16.93 -11.26 -14.39
CA THR A 77 -16.55 -10.23 -15.37
C THR A 77 -15.09 -10.32 -15.80
N VAL A 78 -14.19 -10.79 -14.92
CA VAL A 78 -12.73 -10.86 -15.17
C VAL A 78 -12.38 -11.59 -16.48
N PRO A 79 -12.95 -12.77 -16.80
CA PRO A 79 -12.69 -13.48 -18.05
C PRO A 79 -12.95 -12.69 -19.34
N TYR A 80 -13.75 -11.62 -19.27
CA TYR A 80 -14.14 -10.82 -20.44
C TYR A 80 -13.37 -9.51 -20.58
N ILE A 81 -12.76 -9.01 -19.51
CA ILE A 81 -12.11 -7.69 -19.47
C ILE A 81 -10.58 -7.75 -19.34
N VAL A 82 -10.06 -8.83 -18.75
CA VAL A 82 -8.61 -9.04 -18.60
C VAL A 82 -8.06 -9.70 -19.86
N ASP A 83 -7.05 -9.08 -20.46
CA ASP A 83 -6.23 -9.69 -21.49
C ASP A 83 -5.13 -10.52 -20.83
N LEU A 84 -5.11 -11.83 -21.10
CA LEU A 84 -4.11 -12.74 -20.55
C LEU A 84 -2.79 -12.75 -21.32
N SER A 85 -2.68 -11.97 -22.40
CA SER A 85 -1.43 -11.82 -23.14
C SER A 85 -0.35 -11.24 -22.23
N GLY A 86 0.70 -12.02 -21.98
CA GLY A 86 1.79 -11.62 -21.05
C GLY A 86 1.49 -11.85 -19.56
N VAL A 87 0.35 -12.46 -19.21
CA VAL A 87 -0.03 -12.77 -17.83
C VAL A 87 0.23 -14.24 -17.52
N THR A 88 0.93 -14.50 -16.41
CA THR A 88 1.15 -15.85 -15.88
C THR A 88 0.09 -16.17 -14.84
N LEU A 89 -0.82 -17.09 -15.17
CA LEU A 89 -1.78 -17.62 -14.20
C LEU A 89 -1.10 -18.56 -13.21
N TYR A 90 -1.37 -18.38 -11.91
CA TYR A 90 -0.84 -19.26 -10.85
C TYR A 90 -1.92 -19.68 -9.87
N ARG A 91 -1.57 -20.61 -8.98
CA ARG A 91 -2.33 -20.98 -7.78
C ARG A 91 -1.32 -21.19 -6.65
N PRO A 92 -1.47 -20.54 -5.48
CA PRO A 92 -0.56 -20.73 -4.36
C PRO A 92 -0.36 -22.22 -4.01
N GLU A 93 -1.43 -23.02 -4.08
CA GLU A 93 -1.42 -24.43 -3.67
C GLU A 93 -0.61 -25.34 -4.61
N PHE A 94 -0.38 -24.90 -5.85
CA PHE A 94 0.40 -25.63 -6.85
C PHE A 94 1.79 -25.04 -7.08
N GLY A 95 2.15 -24.02 -6.29
CA GLY A 95 3.38 -23.25 -6.46
C GLY A 95 3.27 -22.18 -7.54
N VAL A 96 4.12 -21.16 -7.41
CA VAL A 96 4.20 -20.05 -8.35
C VAL A 96 5.48 -20.18 -9.18
N PRO A 97 5.42 -20.09 -10.52
CA PRO A 97 6.62 -20.09 -11.34
C PRO A 97 7.56 -18.94 -10.94
N PRO A 98 8.88 -19.17 -10.83
CA PRO A 98 9.82 -18.13 -10.43
C PRO A 98 9.85 -17.00 -11.46
N ALA A 99 10.00 -15.76 -10.98
CA ALA A 99 10.13 -14.59 -11.84
C ALA A 99 11.48 -14.60 -12.59
N PRO A 100 11.53 -14.09 -13.83
CA PRO A 100 12.80 -13.87 -14.51
C PRO A 100 13.68 -12.88 -13.72
N PRO A 101 15.00 -13.15 -13.58
CA PRO A 101 15.87 -12.31 -12.78
C PRO A 101 15.98 -10.90 -13.37
N GLY A 102 15.98 -9.90 -12.49
CA GLY A 102 16.15 -8.48 -12.86
C GLY A 102 14.97 -7.85 -13.61
N ARG A 103 13.83 -8.55 -13.70
CA ARG A 103 12.57 -7.96 -14.23
C ARG A 103 11.68 -7.52 -13.07
N PRO A 104 11.00 -6.36 -13.19
CA PRO A 104 9.91 -6.03 -12.29
C PRO A 104 8.82 -7.10 -12.31
N VAL A 105 8.21 -7.32 -11.16
CA VAL A 105 7.15 -8.33 -10.99
C VAL A 105 5.92 -7.66 -10.41
N ALA A 106 4.76 -7.95 -10.97
CA ALA A 106 3.48 -7.58 -10.40
C ALA A 106 2.68 -8.85 -10.09
N VAL A 107 2.20 -8.98 -8.86
CA VAL A 107 1.44 -10.14 -8.40
C VAL A 107 0.07 -9.69 -7.95
N TYR A 108 -0.97 -10.17 -8.62
CA TYR A 108 -2.36 -10.04 -8.23
C TYR A 108 -2.78 -11.30 -7.49
N ALA A 109 -3.02 -11.14 -6.20
CA ALA A 109 -3.36 -12.23 -5.28
C ALA A 109 -4.71 -11.96 -4.61
N TRP A 110 -5.40 -13.02 -4.22
CA TRP A 110 -6.58 -12.91 -3.39
C TRP A 110 -6.18 -12.71 -1.92
N GLU A 111 -6.64 -11.62 -1.27
CA GLU A 111 -6.23 -11.26 0.10
C GLU A 111 -6.48 -12.39 1.12
N LEU A 112 -7.60 -13.10 0.97
CA LEU A 112 -8.00 -14.16 1.89
C LEU A 112 -7.35 -15.53 1.56
N GLY A 113 -6.53 -15.58 0.50
CA GLY A 113 -5.77 -16.76 0.10
C GLY A 113 -4.45 -16.91 0.87
N ASP A 114 -3.66 -17.89 0.47
CA ASP A 114 -2.28 -18.04 0.97
C ASP A 114 -1.34 -17.09 0.22
N LEU A 115 -0.75 -16.15 0.95
CA LEU A 115 0.20 -15.16 0.42
C LEU A 115 1.66 -15.50 0.76
N SER A 116 1.93 -16.61 1.45
CA SER A 116 3.29 -16.98 1.91
C SER A 116 4.31 -17.20 0.79
N PHE A 117 3.85 -17.31 -0.47
CA PHE A 117 4.70 -17.42 -1.64
C PHE A 117 5.33 -16.08 -2.06
N VAL A 118 4.77 -14.92 -1.66
CA VAL A 118 5.22 -13.59 -2.13
C VAL A 118 6.73 -13.37 -1.92
N PRO A 119 7.31 -13.66 -0.74
CA PRO A 119 8.76 -13.51 -0.54
C PRO A 119 9.62 -14.36 -1.46
N THR A 120 9.09 -15.49 -1.98
CA THR A 120 9.83 -16.38 -2.87
C THR A 120 10.02 -15.82 -4.27
N LEU A 121 9.26 -14.79 -4.64
CA LEU A 121 9.36 -14.10 -5.93
C LEU A 121 10.34 -12.92 -5.90
N ILE A 122 10.84 -12.54 -4.72
CA ILE A 122 11.69 -11.37 -4.56
C ILE A 122 13.15 -11.80 -4.64
N THR A 123 13.90 -11.15 -5.52
CA THR A 123 15.36 -11.27 -5.56
C THR A 123 15.97 -9.96 -5.08
N PRO A 124 16.53 -9.90 -3.86
CA PRO A 124 17.19 -8.70 -3.35
C PRO A 124 18.43 -8.31 -4.19
N PRO A 125 18.77 -7.01 -4.30
CA PRO A 125 18.05 -5.90 -3.69
C PRO A 125 16.80 -5.50 -4.49
N ALA A 126 15.71 -5.21 -3.79
CA ALA A 126 14.43 -4.85 -4.40
C ALA A 126 13.60 -3.91 -3.52
N VAL A 127 12.82 -3.06 -4.17
CA VAL A 127 11.76 -2.26 -3.52
C VAL A 127 10.43 -2.94 -3.77
N VAL A 128 9.61 -3.08 -2.73
CA VAL A 128 8.30 -3.73 -2.79
C VAL A 128 7.22 -2.75 -2.37
N THR A 129 6.16 -2.66 -3.17
CA THR A 129 4.95 -1.93 -2.83
C THR A 129 3.80 -2.92 -2.74
N ALA A 130 3.04 -2.89 -1.65
CA ALA A 130 1.86 -3.72 -1.46
C ALA A 130 0.61 -2.83 -1.33
N GLU A 131 -0.40 -3.10 -2.15
CA GLU A 131 -1.60 -2.26 -2.26
C GLU A 131 -2.85 -3.14 -2.32
N ARG A 132 -3.92 -2.74 -1.63
CA ARG A 132 -5.27 -3.26 -1.86
C ARG A 132 -5.86 -2.61 -3.09
N GLY A 133 -6.51 -3.40 -3.93
CA GLY A 133 -7.38 -2.89 -4.98
C GLY A 133 -8.70 -2.37 -4.44
N SER A 134 -9.55 -1.87 -5.33
CA SER A 134 -10.90 -1.44 -4.96
C SER A 134 -11.73 -2.51 -4.25
N GLU A 135 -12.58 -2.04 -3.35
CA GLU A 135 -13.55 -2.84 -2.62
C GLU A 135 -14.56 -3.50 -3.58
N ALA A 136 -14.83 -4.78 -3.33
CA ALA A 136 -15.85 -5.59 -3.96
C ALA A 136 -16.72 -6.24 -2.89
N ARG A 137 -17.87 -6.77 -3.30
CA ARG A 137 -18.75 -7.57 -2.45
C ARG A 137 -19.16 -8.81 -3.24
N LEU A 138 -19.49 -9.91 -2.58
CA LEU A 138 -20.16 -11.04 -3.23
C LEU A 138 -21.62 -11.06 -2.79
N ASP A 139 -22.49 -11.66 -3.61
CA ASP A 139 -23.94 -11.73 -3.37
C ASP A 139 -24.33 -12.25 -1.96
N LEU A 140 -23.46 -13.06 -1.35
CA LEU A 140 -23.69 -13.71 -0.06
C LEU A 140 -22.95 -13.06 1.12
N LEU A 141 -22.21 -11.97 0.88
CA LEU A 141 -21.42 -11.29 1.91
C LEU A 141 -22.07 -9.96 2.34
N GLU A 142 -22.18 -9.75 3.64
CA GLU A 142 -22.70 -8.51 4.24
C GLU A 142 -21.67 -7.37 4.25
N THR A 143 -20.38 -7.68 4.12
CA THR A 143 -19.26 -6.73 4.15
C THR A 143 -18.52 -6.73 2.82
N SER A 144 -18.03 -5.55 2.41
CA SER A 144 -17.10 -5.44 1.29
C SER A 144 -15.70 -5.89 1.70
N PHE A 145 -14.91 -6.26 0.72
CA PHE A 145 -13.50 -6.61 0.86
C PHE A 145 -12.78 -6.21 -0.43
N PRO A 146 -11.49 -5.89 -0.38
CA PRO A 146 -10.73 -5.61 -1.59
C PRO A 146 -10.70 -6.82 -2.50
N LEU A 147 -11.00 -6.61 -3.79
CA LEU A 147 -11.03 -7.71 -4.75
C LEU A 147 -9.69 -8.46 -4.81
N TYR A 148 -8.60 -7.70 -4.86
CA TYR A 148 -7.25 -8.20 -5.00
C TYR A 148 -6.29 -7.41 -4.12
N VAL A 149 -5.17 -8.04 -3.79
CA VAL A 149 -3.96 -7.36 -3.33
C VAL A 149 -2.93 -7.43 -4.45
N ARG A 150 -2.23 -6.32 -4.64
CA ARG A 150 -1.14 -6.20 -5.61
C ARG A 150 0.18 -6.04 -4.88
N TYR A 151 1.13 -6.91 -5.20
CA TYR A 151 2.54 -6.72 -4.85
C TYR A 151 3.31 -6.33 -6.10
N HIS A 152 3.93 -5.14 -6.10
CA HIS A 152 4.88 -4.72 -7.12
C HIS A 152 6.29 -4.83 -6.56
N ILE A 153 7.13 -5.60 -7.23
CA ILE A 153 8.52 -5.83 -6.85
C ILE A 153 9.37 -5.19 -7.95
N GLU A 154 10.10 -4.15 -7.58
CA GLU A 154 11.03 -3.43 -8.45
C GLU A 154 12.46 -3.82 -8.06
N PRO A 155 13.17 -4.62 -8.88
CA PRO A 155 14.59 -4.88 -8.67
C PRO A 155 15.37 -3.57 -8.76
N VAL A 156 16.29 -3.37 -7.82
CA VAL A 156 17.19 -2.22 -7.83
C VAL A 156 18.63 -2.71 -7.88
N ASN A 157 19.53 -1.88 -8.42
CA ASN A 157 20.94 -2.27 -8.50
C ASN A 157 21.66 -2.09 -7.16
N ASP A 158 21.26 -1.06 -6.42
CA ASP A 158 21.83 -0.71 -5.13
C ASP A 158 20.77 -0.01 -4.28
N LEU A 159 20.88 -0.16 -2.96
CA LEU A 159 20.02 0.52 -2.00
C LEU A 159 20.74 1.79 -1.50
N SER A 160 20.00 2.88 -1.33
CA SER A 160 20.55 4.04 -0.63
C SER A 160 20.97 3.66 0.78
N GLU A 161 21.94 4.36 1.36
CA GLU A 161 22.26 4.15 2.77
C GLU A 161 21.06 4.58 3.64
N PRO A 162 20.76 3.86 4.74
CA PRO A 162 19.72 4.27 5.67
C PRO A 162 19.97 5.67 6.23
N ILE A 163 18.93 6.51 6.22
CA ILE A 163 18.94 7.84 6.81
C ILE A 163 18.64 7.83 8.32
N ALA A 164 18.02 6.75 8.82
CA ALA A 164 17.74 6.55 10.24
C ALA A 164 17.60 5.06 10.59
N ASP A 165 17.95 4.72 11.83
CA ASP A 165 17.84 3.38 12.38
C ASP A 165 16.90 3.39 13.60
N PHE A 166 15.85 2.57 13.55
CA PHE A 166 14.84 2.43 14.61
C PHE A 166 15.10 1.16 15.41
N GLY A 167 15.74 1.32 16.57
CA GLY A 167 16.01 0.25 17.51
C GLY A 167 16.85 -0.89 16.94
N HIS A 168 17.64 -0.63 15.90
CA HIS A 168 18.35 -1.61 15.08
C HIS A 168 17.45 -2.58 14.31
N GLN A 169 16.12 -2.46 14.41
CA GLN A 169 15.15 -3.39 13.85
C GLN A 169 14.63 -2.96 12.48
N PHE A 170 14.39 -1.67 12.29
CA PHE A 170 13.88 -1.11 11.04
C PHE A 170 14.79 0.03 10.59
N LEU A 171 15.25 -0.04 9.36
CA LEU A 171 16.12 0.93 8.73
C LEU A 171 15.28 1.76 7.77
N LEU A 172 15.29 3.09 7.91
CA LEU A 172 14.64 3.99 6.96
C LEU A 172 15.64 4.39 5.89
N HIS A 173 15.37 4.05 4.64
CA HIS A 173 16.23 4.38 3.49
C HIS A 173 15.90 5.73 2.87
N ASP A 174 14.61 6.05 2.82
CA ASP A 174 14.11 7.28 2.24
C ASP A 174 12.68 7.55 2.72
N ALA A 175 12.19 8.77 2.49
CA ALA A 175 10.80 9.13 2.69
C ALA A 175 10.36 10.13 1.61
N VAL A 176 9.24 9.83 0.95
CA VAL A 176 8.64 10.70 -0.06
C VAL A 176 7.36 11.28 0.50
N VAL A 177 7.28 12.60 0.55
CA VAL A 177 6.08 13.33 0.97
C VAL A 177 5.42 13.96 -0.25
N SER A 178 4.16 13.64 -0.48
CA SER A 178 3.35 14.20 -1.56
C SER A 178 2.07 14.85 -1.01
N HIS A 179 1.52 15.79 -1.79
CA HIS A 179 0.34 16.56 -1.42
C HIS A 179 -0.72 16.43 -2.52
N PRO A 180 -1.51 15.33 -2.53
CA PRO A 180 -2.53 15.11 -3.55
C PRO A 180 -3.55 16.27 -3.61
N SER A 181 -3.83 16.88 -2.47
CA SER A 181 -4.64 18.10 -2.35
C SER A 181 -4.13 18.96 -1.19
N PRO A 182 -4.59 20.22 -1.05
CA PRO A 182 -4.18 21.07 0.07
C PRO A 182 -4.44 20.44 1.45
N THR A 183 -5.46 19.60 1.56
CA THR A 183 -5.92 18.97 2.81
C THR A 183 -5.61 17.47 2.87
N GLU A 184 -4.74 16.98 2.01
CA GLU A 184 -4.35 15.57 1.97
C GLU A 184 -2.83 15.47 1.87
N LEU A 185 -2.26 14.68 2.76
CA LEU A 185 -0.84 14.41 2.84
C LEU A 185 -0.64 12.91 2.64
N GLU A 186 0.24 12.55 1.72
CA GLU A 186 0.66 11.16 1.51
C GLU A 186 2.15 11.05 1.80
N VAL A 187 2.52 10.10 2.67
CA VAL A 187 3.90 9.88 3.09
C VAL A 187 4.25 8.42 2.82
N THR A 188 5.19 8.20 1.89
CA THR A 188 5.73 6.87 1.60
C THR A 188 7.09 6.72 2.26
N LEU A 189 7.21 5.72 3.13
CA LEU A 189 8.40 5.40 3.91
C LEU A 189 9.05 4.13 3.35
N PHE A 190 10.37 4.16 3.16
CA PHE A 190 11.11 3.05 2.58
C PHE A 190 11.87 2.29 3.66
N TRP A 191 11.30 1.17 4.11
CA TRP A 191 11.79 0.40 5.27
C TRP A 191 12.54 -0.87 4.87
N GLU A 192 13.72 -1.11 5.44
CA GLU A 192 14.41 -2.43 5.43
C GLU A 192 14.47 -3.01 6.85
N ALA A 193 14.54 -4.34 6.97
CA ALA A 193 14.86 -4.98 8.24
C ALA A 193 16.34 -4.83 8.61
N GLY A 194 16.60 -4.40 9.84
CA GLY A 194 17.93 -4.37 10.44
C GLY A 194 18.39 -5.72 11.01
N VAL A 195 19.67 -5.81 11.38
CA VAL A 195 20.37 -7.06 11.74
C VAL A 195 19.68 -7.90 12.85
N PRO A 196 19.19 -7.33 13.97
CA PRO A 196 18.45 -8.09 14.99
C PRO A 196 17.11 -8.65 14.50
N ALA A 197 16.43 -7.97 13.57
CA ALA A 197 15.20 -8.48 12.96
C ALA A 197 15.47 -9.72 12.10
N LEU A 198 16.69 -9.87 11.55
CA LEU A 198 17.10 -11.01 10.73
C LEU A 198 17.63 -12.20 11.54
N SER A 199 18.15 -11.94 12.74
CA SER A 199 18.65 -12.98 13.67
C SER A 199 17.56 -13.50 14.62
N ALA A 200 16.38 -12.89 14.58
CA ALA A 200 15.23 -13.22 15.36
C ALA A 200 14.60 -14.55 14.91
N THR A 201 14.55 -15.54 15.81
CA THR A 201 13.47 -16.54 15.75
C THR A 201 12.14 -15.78 15.61
N LYS A 202 11.13 -16.31 14.92
CA LYS A 202 9.79 -15.74 14.69
C LYS A 202 9.31 -14.72 15.75
N ALA A 203 9.56 -15.00 17.03
CA ALA A 203 9.37 -14.14 18.21
C ALA A 203 9.96 -12.70 18.19
N ALA A 204 11.08 -12.40 17.53
CA ALA A 204 11.75 -11.10 17.63
C ALA A 204 11.45 -10.12 16.48
N VAL A 205 10.77 -10.57 15.42
CA VAL A 205 10.02 -9.69 14.50
C VAL A 205 8.51 -9.76 14.77
N SER A 206 8.03 -10.74 15.56
CA SER A 206 6.59 -10.88 15.92
C SER A 206 6.09 -9.92 17.00
N GLY A 207 6.71 -8.76 17.19
CA GLY A 207 5.99 -7.67 17.84
C GLY A 207 4.85 -7.26 16.90
N ASP A 208 3.68 -6.92 17.44
CA ASP A 208 2.65 -6.20 16.67
C ASP A 208 3.20 -4.78 16.43
N TRP A 209 4.19 -4.65 15.55
CA TRP A 209 4.88 -3.40 15.28
C TRP A 209 4.00 -2.50 14.42
N THR A 210 3.80 -1.27 14.88
CA THR A 210 3.05 -0.24 14.17
C THR A 210 3.99 0.87 13.75
N ALA A 211 4.01 1.15 12.45
CA ALA A 211 4.63 2.36 11.91
C ALA A 211 3.65 3.52 12.08
N PHE A 212 4.18 4.70 12.40
CA PHE A 212 3.37 5.90 12.51
C PHE A 212 3.93 7.05 11.70
N VAL A 213 3.02 7.89 11.22
CA VAL A 213 3.28 9.21 10.64
C VAL A 213 2.44 10.21 11.41
N HIS A 214 3.10 11.06 12.18
CA HIS A 214 2.48 12.08 13.04
C HIS A 214 2.73 13.45 12.46
N LEU A 215 1.67 14.18 12.16
CA LEU A 215 1.73 15.60 11.83
C LEU A 215 1.63 16.42 13.12
N VAL A 216 2.69 17.13 13.47
CA VAL A 216 2.79 17.92 14.70
C VAL A 216 2.80 19.40 14.37
N GLY A 217 1.92 20.18 14.99
CA GLY A 217 1.86 21.63 14.87
C GLY A 217 2.26 22.34 16.17
N PRO A 218 2.11 23.69 16.25
CA PRO A 218 2.56 24.46 17.41
C PRO A 218 1.83 24.11 18.72
N ALA A 219 0.62 23.56 18.62
CA ALA A 219 -0.21 23.16 19.75
C ALA A 219 -0.10 21.66 20.09
N GLY A 220 0.72 20.90 19.37
CA GLY A 220 0.85 19.44 19.51
C GLY A 220 0.39 18.68 18.27
N LEU A 221 0.00 17.41 18.46
CA LEU A 221 -0.44 16.53 17.38
C LEU A 221 -1.67 17.10 16.66
N VAL A 222 -1.58 17.25 15.34
CA VAL A 222 -2.64 17.76 14.47
C VAL A 222 -3.39 16.62 13.82
N ALA A 223 -2.66 15.66 13.26
CA ALA A 223 -3.20 14.47 12.63
C ALA A 223 -2.17 13.34 12.67
N GLN A 224 -2.61 12.11 12.47
CA GLN A 224 -1.74 10.95 12.48
C GLN A 224 -2.30 9.85 11.59
N ASP A 225 -1.41 8.99 11.12
CA ASP A 225 -1.74 7.67 10.62
C ASP A 225 -0.82 6.66 11.29
N ASP A 226 -1.42 5.65 11.92
CA ASP A 226 -0.74 4.61 12.70
C ASP A 226 -1.23 3.26 12.17
N ALA A 227 -0.37 2.53 11.48
CA ALA A 227 -0.75 1.30 10.80
C ALA A 227 0.33 0.23 10.88
N ALA A 228 -0.10 -1.03 10.82
CA ALA A 228 0.82 -2.12 10.52
C ALA A 228 1.42 -1.91 9.11
N PRO A 229 2.69 -2.27 8.88
CA PRO A 229 3.36 -2.00 7.61
C PRO A 229 2.57 -2.47 6.38
N ALA A 230 2.53 -1.60 5.37
CA ALA A 230 1.72 -1.74 4.17
C ALA A 230 0.24 -2.04 4.47
N ALA A 231 -0.33 -1.35 5.47
CA ALA A 231 -1.68 -1.59 5.99
C ALA A 231 -1.94 -3.06 6.36
N GLY A 232 -0.93 -3.76 6.86
CA GLY A 232 -0.99 -5.18 7.24
C GLY A 232 -0.80 -6.17 6.09
N LEU A 233 -0.43 -5.72 4.89
CA LEU A 233 -0.13 -6.58 3.76
C LEU A 233 1.30 -7.13 3.78
N TRP A 234 2.14 -6.68 4.72
CA TRP A 234 3.50 -7.16 4.85
C TRP A 234 3.68 -7.94 6.15
N ALA A 235 3.77 -9.26 6.05
CA ALA A 235 3.87 -10.12 7.22
C ALA A 235 5.23 -9.96 7.93
N ALA A 236 5.21 -10.08 9.26
CA ALA A 236 6.41 -9.94 10.10
C ALA A 236 7.55 -10.90 9.72
N ASP A 237 7.24 -12.09 9.19
CA ASP A 237 8.25 -13.07 8.76
C ASP A 237 8.73 -12.89 7.31
N TRP A 238 8.27 -11.85 6.61
CA TRP A 238 8.70 -11.54 5.24
C TRP A 238 9.85 -10.53 5.17
N TRP A 239 10.13 -9.85 6.27
CA TRP A 239 11.24 -8.91 6.39
C TRP A 239 12.58 -9.62 6.21
N GLN A 240 13.36 -9.17 5.22
CA GLN A 240 14.66 -9.72 4.86
C GLN A 240 15.60 -8.59 4.45
N SER A 241 16.91 -8.80 4.62
CA SER A 241 17.89 -7.82 4.14
C SER A 241 17.85 -7.71 2.61
N GLY A 242 18.05 -6.49 2.13
CA GLY A 242 17.99 -6.13 0.73
C GLY A 242 16.55 -5.99 0.19
N ILE A 243 15.53 -6.22 1.01
CA ILE A 243 14.13 -5.94 0.63
C ILE A 243 13.68 -4.66 1.33
N VAL A 244 13.40 -3.64 0.54
CA VAL A 244 12.85 -2.37 1.02
C VAL A 244 11.34 -2.34 0.77
N LEU A 245 10.55 -2.24 1.82
CA LEU A 245 9.11 -2.04 1.74
C LEU A 245 8.80 -0.54 1.57
N ALA A 246 8.11 -0.17 0.50
CA ALA A 246 7.50 1.14 0.34
C ALA A 246 6.13 1.16 1.03
N ASP A 247 6.08 1.76 2.21
CA ASP A 247 4.92 1.83 3.11
C ASP A 247 4.26 3.20 3.03
N THR A 248 3.04 3.27 2.52
CA THR A 248 2.35 4.53 2.23
C THR A 248 1.26 4.83 3.25
N HIS A 249 1.38 5.98 3.90
CA HIS A 249 0.44 6.53 4.87
C HIS A 249 -0.31 7.72 4.27
N ARG A 250 -1.62 7.80 4.54
CA ARG A 250 -2.49 8.90 4.06
C ARG A 250 -3.14 9.61 5.22
N ILE A 251 -2.95 10.93 5.28
CA ILE A 251 -3.47 11.78 6.34
C ILE A 251 -4.38 12.84 5.74
N VAL A 252 -5.64 12.85 6.17
CA VAL A 252 -6.62 13.89 5.84
C VAL A 252 -6.57 15.00 6.90
N LEU A 253 -6.42 16.23 6.45
CA LEU A 253 -6.27 17.41 7.30
C LEU A 253 -7.54 18.27 7.31
N SER A 254 -7.86 18.86 8.46
CA SER A 254 -8.96 19.82 8.56
C SER A 254 -8.63 21.19 7.95
N GLU A 255 -7.34 21.50 7.84
CA GLU A 255 -6.80 22.73 7.27
C GLU A 255 -5.65 22.41 6.33
N PRO A 256 -5.31 23.31 5.38
CA PRO A 256 -4.21 23.05 4.46
C PRO A 256 -2.87 22.80 5.16
N PHE A 257 -2.08 21.86 4.64
CA PHE A 257 -0.72 21.63 5.13
C PHE A 257 0.14 22.89 4.95
N ASP A 258 0.94 23.18 5.98
CA ASP A 258 1.85 24.33 6.03
C ASP A 258 3.17 23.88 6.65
N SER A 259 4.20 23.69 5.82
CA SER A 259 5.52 23.23 6.26
C SER A 259 6.24 24.18 7.21
N THR A 260 5.79 25.45 7.31
CA THR A 260 6.36 26.41 8.27
C THR A 260 5.80 26.24 9.68
N LYS A 261 4.66 25.55 9.81
CA LYS A 261 3.96 25.33 11.08
C LYS A 261 3.91 23.87 11.49
N HIS A 262 3.95 22.97 10.52
CA HIS A 262 3.80 21.56 10.73
C HIS A 262 5.10 20.81 10.48
N GLN A 263 5.37 19.85 11.34
CA GLN A 263 6.47 18.91 11.22
C GLN A 263 5.91 17.51 11.09
N ILE A 264 6.45 16.73 10.15
CA ILE A 264 6.09 15.33 9.98
C ILE A 264 7.11 14.51 10.78
N MET A 265 6.62 13.71 11.71
CA MET A 265 7.41 12.85 12.58
C MET A 265 7.04 11.41 12.28
N VAL A 266 8.04 10.53 12.11
CA VAL A 266 7.81 9.12 11.83
C VAL A 266 8.49 8.22 12.83
N GLY A 267 7.97 7.01 13.01
CA GLY A 267 8.64 6.00 13.80
C GLY A 267 7.84 4.73 13.99
N TRP A 268 8.28 3.96 14.97
CA TRP A 268 7.76 2.63 15.27
C TRP A 268 7.45 2.49 16.75
N TYR A 269 6.38 1.75 17.05
CA TYR A 269 6.10 1.29 18.42
C TYR A 269 5.54 -0.13 18.44
N ASP A 270 5.71 -0.79 19.58
CA ASP A 270 5.07 -2.08 19.86
C ASP A 270 3.61 -1.83 20.26
N ALA A 271 2.64 -2.33 19.49
CA ALA A 271 1.22 -2.06 19.70
C ALA A 271 0.66 -2.66 21.01
N ALA A 272 1.30 -3.68 21.57
CA ALA A 272 0.88 -4.27 22.84
C ALA A 272 1.29 -3.41 24.04
N THR A 273 2.46 -2.77 23.97
CA THR A 273 3.03 -1.98 25.08
C THR A 273 2.97 -0.48 24.86
N ILE A 274 2.71 -0.02 23.63
CA ILE A 274 2.79 1.37 23.17
C ILE A 274 4.21 1.96 23.35
N THR A 275 5.23 1.10 23.46
CA THR A 275 6.62 1.54 23.61
C THR A 275 7.22 1.86 22.26
N ARG A 276 7.69 3.10 22.09
CA ARG A 276 8.38 3.55 20.87
C ARG A 276 9.81 3.02 20.81
N LEU A 277 10.27 2.75 19.58
CA LEU A 277 11.66 2.40 19.34
C LEU A 277 12.57 3.63 19.44
N PRO A 278 13.76 3.51 20.03
CA PRO A 278 14.77 4.56 19.95
C PRO A 278 15.24 4.76 18.51
N VAL A 279 15.51 6.00 18.14
CA VAL A 279 15.96 6.39 16.80
C VAL A 279 17.41 6.82 16.85
N TYR A 280 18.22 6.27 15.96
CA TYR A 280 19.62 6.62 15.76
C TYR A 280 19.81 7.28 14.39
N ASN A 281 20.65 8.31 14.33
CA ASN A 281 21.04 8.93 13.08
C ASN A 281 22.14 8.12 12.36
N VAL A 282 22.57 8.59 11.18
CA VAL A 282 23.63 7.98 10.37
C VAL A 282 24.98 7.86 11.09
N ASP A 283 25.24 8.72 12.09
CA ASP A 283 26.45 8.68 12.92
C ASP A 283 26.35 7.69 14.10
N GLY A 284 25.18 7.05 14.28
CA GLY A 284 24.90 6.13 15.38
C GLY A 284 24.53 6.81 16.70
N GLU A 285 24.25 8.11 16.68
CA GLU A 285 23.83 8.86 17.87
C GLU A 285 22.33 8.71 18.10
N LEU A 286 21.93 8.49 19.36
CA LEU A 286 20.53 8.45 19.76
C LEU A 286 19.92 9.85 19.67
N ILE A 287 18.94 10.03 18.78
CA ILE A 287 18.29 11.33 18.53
C ILE A 287 16.88 11.43 19.12
N GLY A 288 16.25 10.32 19.52
CA GLY A 288 14.93 10.34 20.14
C GLY A 288 14.16 9.03 19.98
N ASP A 289 12.85 9.13 19.84
CA ASP A 289 11.90 8.03 19.62
C ASP A 289 11.05 8.22 18.35
N SER A 290 11.41 9.22 17.55
CA SER A 290 10.81 9.57 16.27
C SER A 290 11.84 10.31 15.42
N PHE A 291 11.70 10.20 14.10
CA PHE A 291 12.54 10.86 13.12
C PHE A 291 11.76 11.97 12.41
N PRO A 292 12.26 13.22 12.38
CA PRO A 292 11.62 14.29 11.64
C PRO A 292 11.91 14.19 10.14
N LEU A 293 10.88 14.20 9.30
CA LEU A 293 11.06 14.30 7.84
C LEU A 293 11.34 15.75 7.44
N GLY A 294 12.32 15.94 6.55
CA GLY A 294 12.58 17.23 5.93
C GLY A 294 11.44 17.64 5.00
N THR A 295 11.04 18.91 5.04
CA THR A 295 10.07 19.49 4.11
C THR A 295 10.83 20.37 3.11
N GLU A 296 11.53 19.76 2.15
CA GLU A 296 12.12 20.49 1.01
C GLU A 296 11.24 20.39 -0.24
#